data_AF-A0A257ARS9-F1
#
_entry.id   AF-A0A257ARS9-F1
#
_cell.length_a   1.000
_cell.length_b   1.000
_cell.length_c   1.000
_cell.angle_alpha   90.00
_cell.angle_beta   90.00
_cell.angle_gamma   90.00
#
_symmetry.space_group_name_H-M   'P 1'
#
loop_
_entity.id
_entity.type
_entity.pdbx_description
1 polymer ?
#
loop_
_entity_poly.entity_id
_entity_poly.type
_entity_poly.pdbx_seq_one_letter_code
_entity_poly.pdbx_strand_id
1 'polypeptide(L)'
;MRNSAAIYIALRHARDNGGRVAMTGDGGDELFAGYSFLYNLDLEELDHKIREIWRRMSFSSTTLGEALGIRVKQPFLDQEVLSFAEKLDSRFRIGFRDRKRYGKYILRMAFEEMLPEEIIWREKVPIEGGSGTSILPRVFEERISDQDFEKLRKRYLVEDGVEIRSKEQLFCYQIYREFFGPPHPDGSTKKICPMCHSNVPDDANYCKVCGAYPI
;
A
#
# COMPACT_ATOMS: atom_id res chain seq x y z
N MET A 1 -1.52 -4.12 -6.17
CA MET A 1 -0.94 -4.31 -7.52
C MET A 1 -0.19 -3.07 -8.00
N ARG A 2 -0.85 -1.92 -8.21
CA ARG A 2 -0.22 -0.71 -8.80
C ARG A 2 1.11 -0.29 -8.14
N ASN A 3 1.14 -0.13 -6.82
CA ASN A 3 2.36 0.25 -6.09
C ASN A 3 3.44 -0.84 -6.15
N SER A 4 3.04 -2.10 -5.95
CA SER A 4 3.96 -3.25 -6.04
C SER A 4 4.61 -3.38 -7.42
N ALA A 5 3.92 -3.03 -8.51
CA ALA A 5 4.49 -3.08 -9.85
C ALA A 5 5.62 -2.04 -10.02
N ALA A 6 5.41 -0.81 -9.54
CA ALA A 6 6.45 0.22 -9.56
C ALA A 6 7.67 -0.17 -8.70
N ILE A 7 7.43 -0.71 -7.50
CA ILE A 7 8.47 -1.20 -6.59
C ILE A 7 9.24 -2.35 -7.25
N TYR A 8 8.55 -3.32 -7.86
CA TYR A 8 9.18 -4.44 -8.57
C TYR A 8 10.11 -3.95 -9.68
N ILE A 9 9.65 -3.00 -10.51
CA ILE A 9 10.47 -2.44 -11.60
C ILE A 9 11.72 -1.76 -11.04
N ALA A 10 11.58 -0.96 -9.97
CA ALA A 10 12.69 -0.27 -9.33
C ALA A 10 13.72 -1.24 -8.73
N LEU A 11 13.27 -2.25 -7.98
CA LEU A 11 14.13 -3.26 -7.37
C LEU A 11 14.84 -4.11 -8.43
N ARG A 12 14.13 -4.51 -9.48
CA ARG A 12 14.70 -5.26 -10.60
C ARG A 12 15.78 -4.43 -11.29
N HIS A 13 15.51 -3.16 -11.59
CA HIS A 13 16.48 -2.27 -12.18
C HIS A 13 17.72 -2.10 -11.30
N ALA A 14 17.56 -1.90 -9.98
CA ALA A 14 18.69 -1.81 -9.06
C ALA A 14 19.55 -3.07 -9.09
N ARG A 15 18.93 -4.26 -9.06
CA ARG A 15 19.63 -5.55 -9.16
C ARG A 15 20.38 -5.71 -10.48
N ASP A 16 19.73 -5.42 -11.60
CA ASP A 16 20.30 -5.59 -12.93
C ASP A 16 21.52 -4.66 -13.14
N ASN A 17 21.63 -3.58 -12.35
CA ASN A 17 22.78 -2.69 -12.29
C ASN A 17 23.78 -3.04 -11.17
N GLY A 18 23.75 -4.28 -10.65
CA GLY A 18 24.71 -4.78 -9.66
C GLY A 18 24.37 -4.42 -8.20
N GLY A 19 23.22 -3.78 -7.95
CA GLY A 19 22.73 -3.49 -6.61
C GLY A 19 22.40 -4.77 -5.84
N ARG A 20 22.91 -4.88 -4.62
CA ARG A 20 22.66 -6.05 -3.72
C ARG A 20 21.70 -5.73 -2.59
N VAL A 21 21.58 -4.44 -2.25
CA VAL A 21 20.75 -3.93 -1.17
C VAL A 21 19.99 -2.70 -1.67
N ALA A 22 18.69 -2.65 -1.38
CA ALA A 22 17.86 -1.46 -1.58
C ALA A 22 17.31 -1.01 -0.23
N MET A 23 17.39 0.30 0.06
CA MET A 23 16.74 0.91 1.21
C MET A 23 15.44 1.56 0.77
N THR A 24 14.35 1.31 1.48
CA THR A 24 13.04 1.91 1.20
C THR A 24 12.60 2.84 2.33
N GLY A 25 11.70 3.76 2.01
CA GLY A 25 11.04 4.64 2.97
C GLY A 25 9.78 4.03 3.60
N ASP A 26 9.60 2.72 3.51
CA ASP A 26 8.45 2.00 4.06
C ASP A 26 8.33 2.23 5.56
N GLY A 27 7.13 2.51 6.05
CA GLY A 27 6.88 2.85 7.46
C GLY A 27 6.92 4.36 7.73
N GLY A 28 7.55 5.18 6.88
CA GLY A 28 7.67 6.61 7.16
C GLY A 28 6.33 7.36 7.21
N ASP A 29 5.33 6.97 6.40
CA ASP A 29 4.00 7.57 6.43
C ASP A 29 3.16 7.07 7.60
N GLU A 30 3.25 5.78 7.90
CA GLU A 30 2.57 5.11 8.99
C GLU A 30 3.06 5.66 10.34
N LEU A 31 4.37 5.70 10.52
CA LEU A 31 5.02 6.08 11.77
C LEU A 31 5.04 7.56 12.04
N PHE A 32 4.77 8.44 11.08
CA PHE A 32 4.87 9.90 11.27
C PHE A 32 3.72 10.68 10.63
N ALA A 33 2.55 10.05 10.49
CA ALA A 33 1.31 10.67 10.01
C ALA A 33 1.44 11.36 8.63
N GLY A 34 2.06 10.68 7.66
CA GLY A 34 2.28 11.26 6.34
C GLY A 34 1.02 11.37 5.47
N TYR A 35 -0.01 10.59 5.76
CA TYR A 35 -1.26 10.56 5.00
C TYR A 35 -2.11 11.81 5.21
N SER A 36 -2.56 12.44 4.13
CA SER A 36 -3.32 13.70 4.17
C SER A 36 -4.67 13.60 4.89
N PHE A 37 -5.31 12.42 4.88
CA PHE A 37 -6.55 12.20 5.62
C PHE A 37 -6.38 12.26 7.14
N LEU A 38 -5.14 12.20 7.65
CA LEU A 38 -4.84 12.36 9.08
C LEU A 38 -4.77 13.83 9.51
N TYR A 39 -4.65 14.77 8.56
CA TYR A 39 -4.25 16.14 8.87
C TYR A 39 -5.30 16.90 9.70
N ASN A 40 -6.57 16.49 9.64
CA ASN A 40 -7.69 17.19 10.25
C ASN A 40 -8.27 16.48 11.49
N LEU A 41 -7.67 15.37 11.91
CA LEU A 41 -8.06 14.67 13.12
C LEU A 41 -7.64 15.48 14.35
N ASP A 42 -8.41 15.40 15.43
CA ASP A 42 -7.91 15.81 16.73
C ASP A 42 -6.80 14.88 17.23
N LEU A 43 -6.13 15.22 18.34
CA LEU A 43 -4.99 14.46 18.83
C LEU A 43 -5.35 13.04 19.27
N GLU A 44 -6.51 12.85 19.88
CA GLU A 44 -6.95 11.54 20.37
C GLU A 44 -7.33 10.63 19.20
N GLU A 45 -8.08 11.17 18.23
CA GLU A 45 -8.41 10.50 16.97
C GLU A 45 -7.16 10.14 16.17
N LEU A 46 -6.19 11.05 16.10
CA LEU A 46 -4.92 10.84 15.41
C LEU A 46 -4.14 9.68 16.04
N ASP A 47 -4.01 9.68 17.37
CA ASP A 47 -3.32 8.60 18.12
C ASP A 47 -3.98 7.25 17.87
N HIS A 48 -5.31 7.21 17.97
CA HIS A 48 -6.07 5.99 17.70
C HIS A 48 -5.82 5.51 16.26
N LYS A 49 -5.90 6.42 15.28
CA LYS A 49 -5.79 6.07 13.86
C LYS A 49 -4.38 5.61 13.49
N ILE A 50 -3.35 6.23 14.05
CA ILE A 50 -1.97 5.82 13.85
C ILE A 50 -1.75 4.40 14.39
N ARG A 51 -2.23 4.08 15.60
CA ARG A 51 -2.12 2.72 16.15
C ARG A 51 -2.87 1.69 15.31
N GLU A 52 -4.02 2.05 14.73
CA GLU A 52 -4.72 1.18 13.77
C GLU A 52 -3.89 0.93 12.51
N ILE A 53 -3.28 1.97 11.95
CA ILE A 53 -2.40 1.87 10.78
C ILE A 53 -1.19 0.98 11.09
N TRP A 54 -0.53 1.18 12.24
CA TRP A 54 0.67 0.42 12.63
C TRP A 54 0.38 -1.08 12.77
N ARG A 55 -0.76 -1.44 13.37
CA ARG A 55 -1.16 -2.86 13.50
C ARG A 55 -1.37 -3.55 12.16
N ARG A 56 -1.67 -2.79 11.11
CA ARG A 56 -2.08 -3.32 9.80
C ARG A 56 -1.09 -3.05 8.67
N MET A 57 -0.05 -2.25 8.92
CA MET A 57 0.92 -1.89 7.90
C MET A 57 1.61 -3.12 7.36
N SER A 58 1.74 -3.19 6.05
CA SER A 58 2.44 -4.27 5.36
C SER A 58 2.97 -3.73 4.04
N PHE A 59 4.19 -4.13 3.69
CA PHE A 59 4.92 -3.59 2.55
C PHE A 59 5.34 -4.73 1.64
N SER A 60 5.11 -4.59 0.34
CA SER A 60 5.49 -5.61 -0.64
C SER A 60 6.99 -5.61 -0.96
N SER A 61 7.72 -4.55 -0.58
CA SER A 61 9.14 -4.36 -0.90
C SER A 61 10.01 -5.55 -0.50
N THR A 62 9.86 -6.07 0.72
CA THR A 62 10.66 -7.21 1.21
C THR A 62 10.40 -8.48 0.42
N THR A 63 9.13 -8.87 0.24
CA THR A 63 8.75 -10.05 -0.55
C THR A 63 9.22 -9.95 -2.00
N LEU A 64 9.09 -8.76 -2.62
CA LEU A 64 9.57 -8.54 -3.99
C LEU A 64 11.09 -8.59 -4.07
N GLY A 65 11.79 -8.03 -3.07
CA GLY A 65 13.24 -8.08 -2.98
C GLY A 65 13.77 -9.51 -2.90
N GLU A 66 13.19 -10.33 -2.02
CA GLU A 66 13.50 -11.75 -1.89
C GLU A 66 13.31 -12.50 -3.21
N ALA A 67 12.15 -12.32 -3.87
CA ALA A 67 11.85 -12.95 -5.16
C ALA A 67 12.82 -12.51 -6.27
N LEU A 68 13.35 -11.29 -6.20
CA LEU A 68 14.30 -10.76 -7.18
C LEU A 68 15.77 -11.08 -6.84
N GLY A 69 16.07 -11.55 -5.63
CA GLY A 69 17.44 -11.75 -5.15
C GLY A 69 18.16 -10.46 -4.72
N ILE A 70 17.43 -9.43 -4.30
CA ILE A 70 17.96 -8.17 -3.77
C ILE A 70 17.48 -7.95 -2.34
N ARG A 71 18.40 -7.67 -1.41
CA ARG A 71 18.05 -7.46 0.00
C ARG A 71 17.36 -6.11 0.17
N VAL A 72 16.18 -6.09 0.79
CA VAL A 72 15.51 -4.84 1.15
C VAL A 72 15.75 -4.52 2.63
N LYS A 73 16.04 -3.25 2.91
CA LYS A 73 16.18 -2.68 4.25
C LYS A 73 15.14 -1.57 4.42
N GLN A 74 14.45 -1.57 5.55
CA GLN A 74 13.37 -0.62 5.85
C GLN A 74 13.73 0.14 7.13
N PRO A 75 14.59 1.19 7.07
CA PRO A 75 15.15 1.83 8.27
C PRO A 75 14.10 2.39 9.23
N PHE A 76 12.95 2.83 8.73
CA PHE A 76 11.86 3.29 9.60
C PHE A 76 11.26 2.20 10.47
N LEU A 77 11.36 0.93 10.05
CA LEU A 77 10.88 -0.22 10.83
C LEU A 77 11.96 -0.80 11.75
N ASP A 78 13.11 -0.12 11.88
CA ASP A 78 14.11 -0.45 12.88
C ASP A 78 13.55 -0.24 14.30
N GLN A 79 13.95 -1.10 15.24
CA GLN A 79 13.43 -1.09 16.60
C GLN A 79 13.68 0.24 17.32
N GLU A 80 14.78 0.92 17.04
CA GLU A 80 15.07 2.23 17.65
C GLU A 80 14.12 3.31 17.12
N VAL A 81 13.84 3.30 15.82
CA VAL A 81 12.91 4.24 15.18
C VAL A 81 11.47 3.96 15.62
N LEU A 82 11.08 2.69 15.74
CA LEU A 82 9.78 2.29 16.28
C LEU A 82 9.62 2.77 17.73
N SER A 83 10.64 2.56 18.58
CA SER A 83 10.60 3.02 19.97
C SER A 83 10.53 4.54 20.09
N PHE A 84 11.25 5.25 19.23
CA PHE A 84 11.16 6.71 19.15
C PHE A 84 9.76 7.15 18.74
N ALA A 85 9.21 6.57 17.67
CA ALA A 85 7.89 6.91 17.17
C ALA A 85 6.80 6.61 18.21
N GLU A 86 6.91 5.53 18.98
CA GLU A 86 5.92 5.17 20.02
C GLU A 86 5.88 6.21 21.16
N LYS A 87 7.03 6.76 21.53
CA LYS A 87 7.15 7.76 22.60
C LYS A 87 6.92 9.20 22.11
N LEU A 88 6.87 9.41 20.80
CA LEU A 88 6.71 10.72 20.21
C LEU A 88 5.31 11.27 20.48
N ASP A 89 5.26 12.46 21.09
CA ASP A 89 4.02 13.22 21.23
C ASP A 89 3.44 13.55 19.84
N SER A 90 2.18 13.18 19.63
CA SER A 90 1.54 13.27 18.31
C SER A 90 1.39 14.68 17.77
N ARG A 91 1.51 15.71 18.63
CA ARG A 91 1.59 17.12 18.19
C ARG A 91 2.77 17.40 17.27
N PHE A 92 3.82 16.58 17.29
CA PHE A 92 4.98 16.74 16.40
C PHE A 92 4.85 16.03 15.06
N ARG A 93 3.79 15.24 14.84
CA ARG A 93 3.60 14.47 13.60
C ARG A 93 3.03 15.32 12.47
N ILE A 94 2.15 16.25 12.80
CA ILE A 94 1.50 17.17 11.88
C ILE A 94 1.78 18.59 12.34
N GLY A 95 2.27 19.44 11.44
CA GLY A 95 2.55 20.83 11.73
C GLY A 95 2.18 21.73 10.56
N PHE A 96 2.42 23.03 10.73
CA PHE A 96 2.09 24.06 9.75
C PHE A 96 3.35 24.79 9.30
N ARG A 97 3.45 25.02 7.99
CA ARG A 97 4.43 25.94 7.39
C ARG A 97 3.74 26.69 6.27
N ASP A 98 3.91 28.01 6.22
CA ASP A 98 3.25 28.89 5.24
C ASP A 98 1.74 28.66 5.12
N ARG A 99 1.06 28.53 6.28
CA ARG A 99 -0.39 28.26 6.41
C ARG A 99 -0.85 26.91 5.83
N LYS A 100 0.09 26.02 5.48
CA LYS A 100 -0.20 24.69 4.95
C LYS A 100 0.18 23.60 5.95
N ARG A 101 -0.68 22.58 6.06
CA ARG A 101 -0.45 21.41 6.92
C ARG A 101 0.50 20.44 6.25
N TYR A 102 1.42 19.89 7.03
CA TYR A 102 2.34 18.85 6.62
C TYR A 102 2.36 17.73 7.64
N GLY A 103 2.16 16.50 7.15
CA GLY A 103 2.52 15.29 7.89
C GLY A 103 4.03 15.06 7.88
N LYS A 104 4.50 14.11 8.68
CA LYS A 104 5.93 13.84 8.92
C LYS A 104 6.68 15.07 9.43
N TYR A 105 6.00 15.95 10.17
CA TYR A 105 6.52 17.28 10.49
C TYR A 105 7.86 17.21 11.24
N ILE A 106 7.95 16.36 12.29
CA ILE A 106 9.21 16.12 13.01
C ILE A 106 10.35 15.67 12.09
N LEU A 107 10.07 14.83 11.09
CA LEU A 107 11.09 14.38 10.14
C LEU A 107 11.53 15.53 9.23
N ARG A 108 10.60 16.36 8.75
CA ARG A 108 10.93 17.52 7.91
C ARG A 108 11.85 18.48 8.66
N MET A 109 11.51 18.78 9.92
CA MET A 109 12.34 19.63 10.78
C MET A 109 13.74 19.02 11.02
N ALA A 110 13.81 17.71 11.28
CA ALA A 110 15.09 17.03 11.56
C ALA A 110 16.07 17.04 10.37
N PHE A 111 15.57 17.16 9.14
CA PHE A 111 16.37 17.16 7.92
C PHE A 111 16.37 18.50 7.16
N GLU A 112 15.80 19.56 7.74
CA GLU A 112 15.61 20.85 7.05
C GLU A 112 16.94 21.47 6.58
N GLU A 113 18.03 21.26 7.33
CA GLU A 113 19.37 21.74 6.96
C GLU A 113 20.17 20.73 6.12
N MET A 114 19.61 19.55 5.84
CA MET A 114 20.32 18.45 5.15
C MET A 114 19.88 18.25 3.69
N LEU A 115 18.68 18.68 3.32
CA LEU A 115 18.13 18.51 1.97
C LEU A 115 17.55 19.82 1.45
N PRO A 116 17.45 20.00 0.12
CA PRO A 116 16.84 21.19 -0.47
C PRO A 116 15.40 21.39 0.02
N GLU A 117 15.01 22.66 0.17
CA GLU A 117 13.71 23.06 0.71
C GLU A 117 12.55 22.46 -0.10
N GLU A 118 12.68 22.42 -1.43
CA GLU A 118 11.71 21.85 -2.36
C GLU A 118 11.51 20.34 -2.19
N ILE A 119 12.47 19.63 -1.58
CA ILE A 119 12.35 18.22 -1.22
C ILE A 119 11.73 18.08 0.17
N ILE A 120 12.23 18.85 1.15
CA ILE A 120 11.78 18.79 2.55
C ILE A 120 10.31 19.15 2.67
N TRP A 121 9.84 20.16 1.94
CA TRP A 121 8.47 20.68 2.05
C TRP A 121 7.58 20.31 0.86
N ARG A 122 8.01 19.30 0.08
CA ARG A 122 7.18 18.74 -1.00
C ARG A 122 5.89 18.13 -0.46
N GLU A 123 4.82 18.28 -1.24
CA GLU A 123 3.57 17.56 -1.00
C GLU A 123 3.77 16.04 -1.14
N LYS A 124 3.00 15.30 -0.34
CA LYS A 124 2.94 13.84 -0.47
C LYS A 124 2.32 13.49 -1.81
N VAL A 125 3.02 12.65 -2.56
CA VAL A 125 2.49 11.99 -3.75
C VAL A 125 2.53 10.48 -3.51
N PRO A 126 1.40 9.76 -3.60
CA PRO A 126 1.38 8.30 -3.53
C PRO A 126 2.26 7.66 -4.63
N ILE A 127 2.74 6.45 -4.40
CA ILE A 127 3.61 5.75 -5.37
C ILE A 127 2.91 5.64 -6.73
N GLU A 128 1.61 5.36 -6.74
CA GLU A 128 0.83 5.24 -7.98
C GLU A 128 0.78 6.53 -8.80
N GLY A 129 0.72 7.68 -8.11
CA GLY A 129 0.76 8.99 -8.75
C GLY A 129 2.17 9.33 -9.23
N GLY A 130 3.19 9.15 -8.37
CA GLY A 130 4.57 9.51 -8.69
C GLY A 130 5.19 8.63 -9.78
N SER A 131 4.77 7.37 -9.89
CA SER A 131 5.20 6.44 -10.93
C SER A 131 4.38 6.50 -12.21
N GLY A 132 3.24 7.19 -12.21
CA GLY A 132 2.30 7.23 -13.32
C GLY A 132 1.43 5.98 -13.50
N THR A 133 1.50 5.00 -12.59
CA THR A 133 0.64 3.79 -12.63
C THR A 133 -0.84 4.09 -12.35
N SER A 134 -1.19 5.31 -11.95
CA SER A 134 -2.57 5.80 -11.87
C SER A 134 -3.34 5.75 -13.19
N ILE A 135 -2.66 5.62 -14.33
CA ILE A 135 -3.30 5.46 -15.66
C ILE A 135 -3.87 4.05 -15.89
N LEU A 136 -3.41 3.04 -15.13
CA LEU A 136 -3.73 1.64 -15.40
C LEU A 136 -5.23 1.34 -15.47
N PRO A 137 -6.11 1.90 -14.59
CA PRO A 137 -7.55 1.70 -14.71
C PRO A 137 -8.09 2.09 -16.08
N ARG A 138 -7.68 3.25 -16.60
CA ARG A 138 -8.08 3.72 -17.94
C ARG A 138 -7.57 2.78 -19.03
N VAL A 139 -6.32 2.32 -18.92
CA VAL A 139 -5.74 1.37 -19.87
C VAL A 139 -6.56 0.07 -19.93
N PHE A 140 -6.99 -0.46 -18.78
CA PHE A 140 -7.83 -1.66 -18.76
C PHE A 140 -9.26 -1.40 -19.23
N GLU A 141 -9.78 -0.20 -18.98
CA GLU A 141 -11.08 0.25 -19.48
C GLU A 141 -11.13 0.25 -21.02
N GLU A 142 -10.06 0.74 -21.65
CA GLU A 142 -9.91 0.79 -23.11
C GLU A 142 -9.60 -0.59 -23.73
N ARG A 143 -8.88 -1.46 -23.00
CA ARG A 143 -8.44 -2.78 -23.52
C ARG A 143 -9.48 -3.88 -23.41
N ILE A 144 -10.36 -3.81 -22.42
CA ILE A 144 -11.37 -4.85 -22.16
C ILE A 144 -12.72 -4.27 -22.54
N SER A 145 -13.41 -4.90 -23.49
CA SER A 145 -14.76 -4.47 -23.89
C SER A 145 -15.77 -4.68 -22.75
N ASP A 146 -16.83 -3.88 -22.69
CA ASP A 146 -17.91 -4.07 -21.71
C ASP A 146 -18.58 -5.44 -21.85
N GLN A 147 -18.71 -5.92 -23.09
CA GLN A 147 -19.27 -7.23 -23.39
C GLN A 147 -18.40 -8.37 -22.83
N ASP A 148 -17.08 -8.31 -23.03
CA ASP A 148 -16.16 -9.30 -22.48
C ASP A 148 -16.09 -9.22 -20.97
N PHE A 149 -16.07 -8.00 -20.42
CA PHE A 149 -16.09 -7.77 -18.98
C PHE A 149 -17.32 -8.43 -18.33
N GLU A 150 -18.52 -8.15 -18.83
CA GLU A 150 -19.75 -8.72 -18.27
C GLU A 150 -19.86 -10.23 -18.48
N LYS A 151 -19.40 -10.74 -19.63
CA LYS A 151 -19.35 -12.18 -19.89
C LYS A 151 -18.43 -12.89 -18.90
N LEU A 152 -17.20 -12.41 -18.72
CA LEU A 152 -16.20 -13.02 -17.84
C LEU A 152 -16.55 -12.83 -16.37
N ARG A 153 -17.06 -11.66 -15.98
CA ARG A 153 -17.57 -11.39 -14.62
C ARG A 153 -18.65 -12.39 -14.22
N LYS A 154 -19.67 -12.60 -15.06
CA LYS A 154 -20.73 -13.59 -14.80
C LYS A 154 -20.17 -15.01 -14.75
N ARG A 155 -19.26 -15.35 -15.66
CA ARG A 155 -18.60 -16.65 -15.68
C ARG A 155 -17.85 -16.93 -14.37
N TYR A 156 -17.00 -16.01 -13.91
CA TYR A 156 -16.21 -16.20 -12.69
C TYR A 156 -17.06 -16.12 -11.41
N LEU A 157 -18.18 -15.40 -11.42
CA LEU A 157 -19.14 -15.49 -10.33
C LEU A 157 -19.74 -16.91 -10.20
N VAL A 158 -20.05 -17.56 -11.33
CA VAL A 158 -20.64 -18.92 -11.35
C VAL A 158 -19.58 -20.01 -11.10
N GLU A 159 -18.46 -19.96 -11.82
CA GLU A 159 -17.42 -21.00 -11.76
C GLU A 159 -16.59 -20.92 -10.47
N ASP A 160 -16.25 -19.70 -10.04
CA ASP A 160 -15.26 -19.48 -8.99
C ASP A 160 -15.86 -18.85 -7.72
N GLY A 161 -17.11 -18.38 -7.76
CA GLY A 161 -17.73 -17.65 -6.66
C GLY A 161 -17.12 -16.27 -6.41
N VAL A 162 -16.36 -15.73 -7.36
CA VAL A 162 -15.64 -14.46 -7.20
C VAL A 162 -16.40 -13.31 -7.84
N GLU A 163 -16.70 -12.29 -7.05
CA GLU A 163 -17.29 -11.05 -7.54
C GLU A 163 -16.21 -10.08 -8.07
N ILE A 164 -16.15 -9.97 -9.39
CA ILE A 164 -15.30 -9.02 -10.09
C ILE A 164 -16.02 -7.67 -10.21
N ARG A 165 -15.36 -6.58 -9.79
CA ARG A 165 -15.95 -5.23 -9.67
C ARG A 165 -15.41 -4.22 -10.67
N SER A 166 -14.32 -4.53 -11.36
CA SER A 166 -13.72 -3.65 -12.37
C SER A 166 -12.89 -4.42 -13.39
N LYS A 167 -12.66 -3.83 -14.57
CA LYS A 167 -11.81 -4.40 -15.62
C LYS A 167 -10.36 -4.58 -15.18
N GLU A 168 -9.85 -3.68 -14.34
CA GLU A 168 -8.53 -3.88 -13.71
C GLU A 168 -8.51 -5.09 -12.77
N GLN A 169 -9.54 -5.26 -11.93
CA GLN A 169 -9.65 -6.43 -11.07
C GLN A 169 -9.76 -7.70 -11.92
N LEU A 170 -10.53 -7.68 -13.02
CA LEU A 170 -10.65 -8.80 -13.95
C LEU A 170 -9.28 -9.23 -14.46
N PHE A 171 -8.49 -8.28 -14.97
CA PHE A 171 -7.14 -8.56 -15.48
C PHE A 171 -6.24 -9.17 -14.39
N CYS A 172 -6.22 -8.56 -13.20
CA CYS A 172 -5.44 -9.09 -12.07
C CYS A 172 -5.89 -10.49 -11.66
N TYR A 173 -7.21 -10.72 -11.65
CA TYR A 173 -7.81 -11.98 -11.26
C TYR A 173 -7.49 -13.10 -12.26
N GLN A 174 -7.50 -12.82 -13.56
CA GLN A 174 -7.15 -13.82 -14.58
C GLN A 174 -5.72 -14.33 -14.39
N ILE A 175 -4.77 -13.42 -14.14
CA ILE A 175 -3.39 -13.79 -13.80
C ILE A 175 -3.36 -14.61 -12.51
N TYR A 176 -4.00 -14.11 -11.44
CA TYR A 176 -4.05 -14.84 -10.16
C TYR A 176 -4.59 -16.27 -10.34
N ARG A 177 -5.72 -16.41 -11.03
CA ARG A 177 -6.40 -17.68 -11.27
C ARG A 177 -5.55 -18.64 -12.08
N GLU A 178 -4.75 -18.15 -13.02
CA GLU A 178 -3.81 -18.98 -13.80
C GLU A 178 -2.73 -19.60 -12.89
N PHE A 179 -2.18 -18.84 -11.95
CA PHE A 179 -1.10 -19.31 -11.07
C PHE A 179 -1.59 -20.09 -9.84
N PHE A 180 -2.73 -19.71 -9.27
CA PHE A 180 -3.18 -20.20 -7.96
C PHE A 180 -4.54 -20.90 -7.99
N GLY A 181 -5.24 -20.85 -9.12
CA GLY A 181 -6.64 -21.27 -9.19
C GLY A 181 -7.59 -20.29 -8.48
N PRO A 182 -8.88 -20.63 -8.41
CA PRO A 182 -9.87 -19.84 -7.68
C PRO A 182 -9.55 -19.73 -6.18
N PRO A 183 -9.69 -18.53 -5.58
CA PRO A 183 -9.59 -18.38 -4.14
C PRO A 183 -10.71 -19.15 -3.45
N HIS A 184 -10.40 -19.77 -2.32
CA HIS A 184 -11.35 -20.54 -1.52
C HIS A 184 -10.96 -20.45 -0.03
N PRO A 185 -11.88 -20.79 0.90
CA PRO A 185 -11.54 -20.86 2.30
C PRO A 185 -10.49 -21.95 2.55
N ASP A 186 -9.40 -21.60 3.21
CA ASP A 186 -8.30 -22.51 3.60
C ASP A 186 -8.32 -22.83 5.11
N GLY A 187 -9.24 -22.22 5.87
CA GLY A 187 -9.37 -22.42 7.31
C GLY A 187 -8.33 -21.70 8.16
N SER A 188 -7.51 -20.83 7.57
CA SER A 188 -6.48 -20.07 8.30
C SER A 188 -7.05 -19.09 9.33
N THR A 189 -8.29 -18.63 9.15
CA THR A 189 -9.00 -17.72 10.05
C THR A 189 -10.50 -18.05 10.12
N LYS A 190 -11.28 -17.36 10.96
CA LYS A 190 -12.73 -17.55 11.01
C LYS A 190 -13.47 -16.67 10.01
N LYS A 191 -12.98 -15.45 9.78
CA LYS A 191 -13.61 -14.51 8.85
C LYS A 191 -13.28 -14.84 7.40
N ILE A 192 -14.33 -14.85 6.56
CA ILE A 192 -14.25 -15.14 5.13
C ILE A 192 -14.65 -13.89 4.35
N CYS A 193 -13.89 -13.53 3.31
CA CYS A 193 -14.24 -12.42 2.43
C CYS A 193 -15.51 -12.75 1.63
N PRO A 194 -16.56 -11.91 1.67
CA PRO A 194 -17.81 -12.19 0.96
C PRO A 194 -17.69 -12.13 -0.57
N MET A 195 -16.61 -11.54 -1.10
CA MET A 195 -16.44 -11.30 -2.54
C MET A 195 -15.55 -12.32 -3.24
N CYS A 196 -14.68 -13.00 -2.51
CA CYS A 196 -13.73 -13.96 -3.10
C CYS A 196 -13.53 -15.22 -2.27
N HIS A 197 -14.23 -15.33 -1.15
CA HIS A 197 -14.19 -16.48 -0.24
C HIS A 197 -12.82 -16.84 0.34
N SER A 198 -11.79 -16.02 0.16
CA SER A 198 -10.54 -16.17 0.91
C SER A 198 -10.75 -15.91 2.39
N ASN A 199 -10.04 -16.65 3.22
CA ASN A 199 -9.86 -16.33 4.63
C ASN A 199 -9.16 -14.97 4.79
N VAL A 200 -9.65 -14.16 5.73
CA VAL A 200 -9.09 -12.86 6.10
C VAL A 200 -8.91 -12.78 7.61
N PRO A 201 -7.99 -11.96 8.14
CA PRO A 201 -7.89 -11.75 9.59
C PRO A 201 -9.25 -11.38 10.20
N ASP A 202 -9.54 -11.87 11.40
CA ASP A 202 -10.86 -11.68 12.03
C ASP A 202 -11.20 -10.20 12.26
N ASP A 203 -10.18 -9.36 12.43
CA ASP A 203 -10.26 -7.90 12.60
C ASP A 203 -10.04 -7.11 11.29
N ALA A 204 -9.97 -7.78 10.14
CA ALA A 204 -9.73 -7.15 8.84
C ALA A 204 -10.97 -6.40 8.36
N ASN A 205 -10.80 -5.13 7.98
CA ASN A 205 -11.84 -4.34 7.33
C ASN A 205 -11.76 -4.38 5.80
N TYR A 206 -10.67 -4.94 5.24
CA TYR A 206 -10.49 -5.12 3.80
C TYR A 206 -9.87 -6.48 3.47
N CYS A 207 -10.12 -7.00 2.27
CA CYS A 207 -9.55 -8.25 1.79
C CYS A 207 -8.20 -7.99 1.10
N LYS A 208 -7.12 -8.60 1.59
CA LYS A 208 -5.78 -8.52 0.96
C LYS A 208 -5.70 -9.27 -0.38
N VAL A 209 -6.60 -10.21 -0.64
CA VAL A 209 -6.63 -11.00 -1.89
C VAL A 209 -7.33 -10.23 -3.01
N CYS A 210 -8.60 -9.86 -2.83
CA CYS A 210 -9.40 -9.23 -3.90
C CYS A 210 -9.58 -7.70 -3.74
N GLY A 211 -9.09 -7.11 -2.65
CA GLY A 211 -9.25 -5.68 -2.37
C GLY A 211 -10.67 -5.25 -2.00
N ALA A 212 -11.54 -6.17 -1.53
CA ALA A 212 -12.87 -5.82 -1.05
C ALA A 212 -12.79 -4.93 0.20
N TYR A 213 -13.59 -3.87 0.25
CA TYR A 213 -13.72 -2.96 1.39
C TYR A 213 -15.07 -2.25 1.32
N PRO A 214 -15.84 -2.18 2.42
CA PRO A 214 -15.63 -2.90 3.69
C PRO A 214 -15.93 -4.40 3.56
N ILE A 215 -15.41 -5.22 4.49
CA ILE A 215 -15.74 -6.65 4.67
C ILE A 215 -15.90 -7.02 6.14
#